data_AF-A0A017S2C8-F1
#
_entry.id   AF-A0A017S2C8-F1
#
_cell.length_a   1.000
_cell.length_b   1.000
_cell.length_c   1.000
_cell.angle_alpha   90.00
_cell.angle_beta   90.00
_cell.angle_gamma   90.00
#
_symmetry.space_group_name_H-M   'P 1'
#
loop_
_entity.id
_entity.type
_entity.pdbx_description
1 polymer ?
#
loop_
_entity_poly.entity_id
_entity_poly.type
_entity_poly.pdbx_seq_one_letter_code
_entity_poly.pdbx_strand_id
1 'polypeptide(L)'
;MNQSLQLAINHGLPQAEKGAKETEHLLLVSLTDLEEADEANLIQHFQRSLHGKNVSIRSWKPSTKVLQAIAHQGQCRDSQANIYAIAILAHRAGWTRLIVADDLTKRQLRGTCRVGESSWTSVVMVAIRQSAEQQDYEIRVVAKRTTGEDKENAELVATLQIFEPQEVNGRNNEIFTNDGLVLHDTNRSVFAGDTAARLGWEECSNSGSRTGDASWVTNHGAQPIALPSWVYHDNRHLNIFLMFPTAEEELESIKSTLQSAARKCHQEYGGQDQEMAIQLIPWEYHRVESRRGFFNLWDGYQQQILANDYTPRIYFLLKPIKNTERVLIGSLSYDMLKPAIVLWISLEQVIIKEQRWGLSAKECLDRPKPSIPESQEPGAIELMYPPEQPFYVNNPPWLPAEDRIYWVPVFYLTNNLTKDQDQAVRAELHTMNEIDLEQWEEKHCCYVPWKDGQRDGTLEDMWDIFWDVYTYKRGRATSITSPFPIFFIDQQSGNDLTVIAVDSDTLYTRKSNTAAAEILKNTPARNVRGFFHGRLSGRDAHIAHANLSIANMGFDEFTEPNQFPRPGWPGHGILEDDE
;
A
#
# COMPACT_ATOMS: atom_id res chain seq x y z
N MET A 1 -31.45 8.56 -20.14
CA MET A 1 -30.67 7.31 -19.93
C MET A 1 -29.20 7.68 -19.98
N ASN A 2 -28.42 7.38 -18.93
CA ASN A 2 -27.02 7.80 -18.80
C ASN A 2 -26.14 7.16 -19.89
N GLN A 3 -25.29 7.95 -20.55
CA GLN A 3 -24.42 7.50 -21.64
C GLN A 3 -23.54 6.30 -21.26
N SER A 4 -23.02 6.26 -20.03
CA SER A 4 -22.19 5.13 -19.54
C SER A 4 -22.97 3.83 -19.34
N LEU A 5 -24.27 3.90 -19.00
CA LEU A 5 -25.13 2.72 -18.93
C LEU A 5 -25.42 2.19 -20.34
N GLN A 6 -25.70 3.08 -21.30
CA GLN A 6 -25.80 2.69 -22.70
C GLN A 6 -24.48 2.10 -23.20
N LEU A 7 -23.35 2.67 -22.82
CA LEU A 7 -22.01 2.17 -23.15
C LEU A 7 -21.79 0.76 -22.58
N ALA A 8 -22.06 0.55 -21.28
CA ALA A 8 -21.91 -0.76 -20.64
C ALA A 8 -22.83 -1.84 -21.22
N ILE A 9 -24.10 -1.51 -21.47
CA ILE A 9 -25.05 -2.42 -22.12
C ILE A 9 -24.61 -2.75 -23.55
N ASN A 10 -24.17 -1.74 -24.31
CA ASN A 10 -23.63 -1.91 -25.67
C ASN A 10 -22.33 -2.72 -25.68
N HIS A 11 -21.63 -2.82 -24.55
CA HIS A 11 -20.42 -3.59 -24.35
C HIS A 11 -20.62 -4.86 -23.50
N GLY A 12 -21.84 -5.39 -23.49
CA GLY A 12 -22.12 -6.76 -23.04
C GLY A 12 -22.38 -6.94 -21.55
N LEU A 13 -22.62 -5.86 -20.77
CA LEU A 13 -23.12 -6.02 -19.40
C LEU A 13 -24.53 -6.64 -19.44
N PRO A 14 -24.75 -7.86 -18.89
CA PRO A 14 -26.07 -8.46 -18.86
C PRO A 14 -27.00 -7.64 -17.96
N GLN A 15 -28.25 -7.44 -18.39
CA GLN A 15 -29.27 -6.87 -17.51
C GLN A 15 -29.67 -7.88 -16.44
N ALA A 16 -29.93 -7.38 -15.23
CA ALA A 16 -30.55 -8.20 -14.19
C ALA A 16 -31.96 -8.59 -14.67
N GLU A 17 -32.26 -9.89 -14.69
CA GLU A 17 -33.61 -10.33 -15.05
C GLU A 17 -34.60 -9.92 -13.97
N LYS A 18 -35.73 -9.34 -14.39
CA LYS A 18 -36.92 -9.24 -13.55
C LYS A 18 -37.64 -10.59 -13.58
N GLY A 19 -37.02 -11.64 -13.04
CA GLY A 19 -37.52 -13.02 -13.07
C GLY A 19 -38.00 -13.52 -11.71
N ALA A 20 -39.02 -14.40 -11.71
CA ALA A 20 -39.73 -15.07 -10.61
C ALA A 20 -39.15 -14.95 -9.18
N LYS A 21 -40.02 -14.67 -8.20
CA LYS A 21 -39.76 -14.42 -6.75
C LYS A 21 -38.80 -15.38 -6.02
N GLU A 22 -38.34 -16.46 -6.65
CA GLU A 22 -37.55 -17.54 -6.06
C GLU A 22 -36.16 -17.74 -6.67
N THR A 23 -35.75 -16.99 -7.72
CA THR A 23 -34.39 -17.10 -8.30
C THR A 23 -33.55 -15.89 -7.92
N GLU A 24 -32.45 -16.12 -7.20
CA GLU A 24 -31.47 -15.06 -6.94
C GLU A 24 -30.48 -15.00 -8.11
N HIS A 25 -30.11 -13.79 -8.55
CA HIS A 25 -29.15 -13.60 -9.63
C HIS A 25 -27.86 -13.00 -9.08
N LEU A 26 -26.72 -13.55 -9.49
CA LEU A 26 -25.39 -13.06 -9.13
C LEU A 26 -24.59 -12.73 -10.40
N LEU A 27 -23.93 -11.56 -10.43
CA LEU A 27 -23.04 -11.19 -11.52
C LEU A 27 -21.59 -11.50 -11.12
N LEU A 28 -20.93 -12.36 -11.89
CA LEU A 28 -19.50 -12.58 -11.87
C LEU A 28 -18.82 -11.60 -12.82
N VAL A 29 -17.97 -10.74 -12.29
CA VAL A 29 -17.18 -9.80 -13.09
C VAL A 29 -15.72 -10.26 -13.11
N SER A 30 -15.17 -10.48 -14.31
CA SER A 30 -13.76 -10.84 -14.46
C SER A 30 -12.93 -9.58 -14.74
N LEU A 31 -12.19 -9.12 -13.73
CA LEU A 31 -11.25 -7.99 -13.88
C LEU A 31 -9.82 -8.43 -14.17
N THR A 32 -9.55 -9.72 -14.12
CA THR A 32 -8.29 -10.34 -14.57
C THR A 32 -8.49 -11.07 -15.90
N ASP A 33 -7.39 -11.44 -16.54
CA ASP A 33 -7.43 -12.31 -17.72
C ASP A 33 -7.53 -13.78 -17.30
N LEU A 34 -8.75 -14.22 -17.02
CA LEU A 34 -9.10 -15.63 -16.91
C LEU A 34 -9.21 -16.27 -18.29
N GLU A 35 -8.73 -17.51 -18.39
CA GLU A 35 -9.02 -18.38 -19.53
C GLU A 35 -10.46 -18.94 -19.41
N GLU A 36 -11.04 -19.36 -20.53
CA GLU A 36 -12.42 -19.90 -20.54
C GLU A 36 -12.58 -21.09 -19.58
N ALA A 37 -11.55 -21.93 -19.46
CA ALA A 37 -11.52 -23.04 -18.51
C ALA A 37 -11.48 -22.56 -17.05
N ASP A 38 -10.66 -21.54 -16.75
CA ASP A 38 -10.56 -20.95 -15.40
C ASP A 38 -11.91 -20.31 -15.00
N GLU A 39 -12.56 -19.59 -15.91
CA GLU A 39 -13.87 -18.98 -15.67
C GLU A 39 -14.96 -20.05 -15.48
N ALA A 40 -14.98 -21.09 -16.30
CA ALA A 40 -15.92 -22.20 -16.15
C ALA A 40 -15.73 -22.94 -14.81
N ASN A 41 -14.48 -23.16 -14.39
CA ASN A 41 -14.15 -23.75 -13.10
C ASN A 41 -14.65 -22.88 -11.95
N LEU A 42 -14.46 -21.55 -12.02
CA LEU A 42 -14.94 -20.61 -11.02
C LEU A 42 -16.47 -20.60 -10.92
N ILE A 43 -17.17 -20.60 -12.05
CA ILE A 43 -18.64 -20.68 -12.09
C ILE A 43 -19.11 -22.00 -11.48
N GLN A 44 -18.50 -23.11 -11.87
CA GLN A 44 -18.84 -24.43 -11.35
C GLN A 44 -18.59 -24.52 -9.83
N HIS A 45 -17.50 -23.93 -9.35
CA HIS A 45 -17.19 -23.85 -7.91
C HIS A 45 -18.33 -23.20 -7.13
N PHE A 46 -18.74 -21.98 -7.52
CA PHE A 46 -19.84 -21.31 -6.83
C PHE A 46 -21.20 -21.97 -7.03
N GLN A 47 -21.47 -22.57 -8.20
CA GLN A 47 -22.71 -23.34 -8.42
C GLN A 47 -22.79 -24.56 -7.49
N ARG A 48 -21.67 -25.22 -7.21
CA ARG A 48 -21.60 -26.34 -6.26
C ARG A 48 -21.76 -25.85 -4.83
N SER A 49 -21.07 -24.80 -4.41
CA SER A 49 -21.17 -24.31 -3.03
C SER A 49 -22.55 -23.72 -2.72
N LEU A 50 -23.25 -23.18 -3.72
CA LEU A 50 -24.62 -22.66 -3.60
C LEU A 50 -25.70 -23.71 -3.87
N HIS A 51 -25.33 -24.99 -3.94
CA HIS A 51 -26.27 -26.07 -4.22
C HIS A 51 -27.41 -26.09 -3.19
N GLY A 52 -28.66 -26.03 -3.67
CA GLY A 52 -29.86 -25.91 -2.83
C GLY A 52 -30.44 -24.48 -2.74
N LYS A 53 -29.68 -23.46 -3.15
CA LYS A 53 -30.21 -22.11 -3.43
C LYS A 53 -30.41 -21.98 -4.94
N ASN A 54 -31.57 -21.47 -5.36
CA ASN A 54 -31.86 -21.24 -6.78
C ASN A 54 -31.11 -19.97 -7.24
N VAL A 55 -29.79 -20.07 -7.44
CA VAL A 55 -28.92 -18.96 -7.82
C VAL A 55 -28.46 -19.10 -9.27
N SER A 56 -28.76 -18.10 -10.10
CA SER A 56 -28.26 -18.00 -11.47
C SER A 56 -27.05 -17.06 -11.52
N ILE A 57 -25.90 -17.60 -11.93
CA ILE A 57 -24.66 -16.83 -12.10
C ILE A 57 -24.54 -16.40 -13.57
N ARG A 58 -24.38 -15.09 -13.81
CA ARG A 58 -24.03 -14.53 -15.12
C ARG A 58 -22.62 -14.01 -15.08
N SER A 59 -21.84 -14.21 -16.13
CA SER A 59 -20.49 -13.63 -16.22
C SER A 59 -20.45 -12.40 -17.12
N TRP A 60 -19.53 -11.50 -16.81
CA TRP A 60 -19.20 -10.34 -17.62
C TRP A 60 -17.71 -10.02 -17.53
N LYS A 61 -17.07 -9.85 -18.69
CA LYS A 61 -15.68 -9.42 -18.81
C LYS A 61 -15.63 -8.02 -19.44
N PRO A 62 -15.55 -6.94 -18.65
CA PRO A 62 -15.52 -5.58 -19.19
C PRO A 62 -14.27 -5.38 -20.06
N SER A 63 -14.47 -4.85 -21.27
CA SER A 63 -13.35 -4.49 -22.15
C SER A 63 -12.55 -3.31 -21.60
N THR A 64 -11.29 -3.16 -22.01
CA THR A 64 -10.46 -2.01 -21.63
C THR A 64 -11.13 -0.67 -21.95
N LYS A 65 -11.83 -0.58 -23.08
CA LYS A 65 -12.57 0.64 -23.47
C LYS A 65 -13.70 0.98 -22.49
N VAL A 66 -14.38 -0.03 -21.94
CA VAL A 66 -15.42 0.18 -20.92
C VAL A 66 -14.80 0.72 -19.64
N LEU A 67 -13.72 0.10 -19.16
CA LEU A 67 -13.05 0.54 -17.94
C LEU A 67 -12.56 1.99 -18.06
N GLN A 68 -11.88 2.32 -19.17
CA GLN A 68 -11.42 3.68 -19.48
C GLN A 68 -12.55 4.72 -19.53
N ALA A 69 -13.77 4.30 -19.88
CA ALA A 69 -14.91 5.21 -19.97
C ALA A 69 -15.55 5.53 -18.60
N ILE A 70 -15.32 4.70 -17.57
CA ILE A 70 -16.01 4.81 -16.28
C ILE A 70 -15.09 5.14 -15.11
N ALA A 71 -13.80 4.88 -15.25
CA ALA A 71 -12.82 5.18 -14.23
C ALA A 71 -11.48 5.54 -14.87
N HIS A 72 -10.69 6.29 -14.13
CA HIS A 72 -9.27 6.42 -14.44
C HIS A 72 -8.60 5.04 -14.39
N GLN A 73 -7.64 4.80 -15.28
CA GLN A 73 -6.97 3.51 -15.40
C GLN A 73 -5.52 3.61 -14.95
N GLY A 74 -5.17 2.84 -13.93
CA GLY A 74 -3.81 2.55 -13.51
C GLY A 74 -3.27 1.25 -14.11
N GLN A 75 -2.27 0.68 -13.44
CA GLN A 75 -1.61 -0.55 -13.87
C GLN A 75 -2.46 -1.80 -13.65
N CYS A 76 -3.30 -1.79 -12.61
CA CYS A 76 -4.12 -2.92 -12.20
C CYS A 76 -5.56 -2.76 -12.70
N ARG A 77 -6.07 -3.77 -13.41
CA ARG A 77 -7.46 -3.77 -13.91
C ARG A 77 -8.48 -4.03 -12.79
N ASP A 78 -8.07 -4.79 -11.79
CA ASP A 78 -8.79 -5.13 -10.56
C ASP A 78 -8.65 -4.06 -9.46
N SER A 79 -8.35 -2.82 -9.86
CA SER A 79 -8.23 -1.70 -8.93
C SER A 79 -9.55 -1.38 -8.24
N GLN A 80 -9.46 -0.82 -7.04
CA GLN A 80 -10.65 -0.44 -6.25
C GLN A 80 -11.50 0.62 -6.96
N ALA A 81 -10.87 1.54 -7.69
CA ALA A 81 -11.57 2.50 -8.52
C ALA A 81 -12.42 1.81 -9.60
N ASN A 82 -11.88 0.77 -10.25
CA ASN A 82 -12.61 -0.02 -11.24
C ASN A 82 -13.74 -0.83 -10.59
N ILE A 83 -13.51 -1.46 -9.44
CA ILE A 83 -14.54 -2.22 -8.72
C ILE A 83 -15.71 -1.31 -8.31
N TYR A 84 -15.42 -0.13 -7.76
CA TYR A 84 -16.44 0.86 -7.42
C TYR A 84 -17.22 1.31 -8.68
N ALA A 85 -16.52 1.67 -9.76
CA ALA A 85 -17.16 2.13 -10.99
C ALA A 85 -18.07 1.07 -11.61
N ILE A 86 -17.63 -0.19 -11.60
CA ILE A 86 -18.42 -1.35 -12.03
C ILE A 86 -19.64 -1.55 -11.15
N ALA A 87 -19.52 -1.39 -9.82
CA ALA A 87 -20.65 -1.48 -8.91
C ALA A 87 -21.75 -0.45 -9.25
N ILE A 88 -21.35 0.81 -9.51
CA ILE A 88 -22.29 1.86 -9.96
C ILE A 88 -22.95 1.50 -11.30
N LEU A 89 -22.19 0.98 -12.27
CA LEU A 89 -22.75 0.54 -13.55
C LEU A 89 -23.72 -0.63 -13.39
N ALA A 90 -23.34 -1.63 -12.60
CA ALA A 90 -24.16 -2.82 -12.39
C ALA A 90 -25.47 -2.45 -11.67
N HIS A 91 -25.41 -1.52 -10.70
CA HIS A 91 -26.60 -0.95 -10.08
C HIS A 91 -27.60 -0.39 -11.08
N ARG A 92 -27.09 0.40 -12.04
CA ARG A 92 -27.91 1.00 -13.11
C ARG A 92 -28.49 -0.03 -14.07
N ALA A 93 -27.88 -1.22 -14.17
CA ALA A 93 -28.40 -2.37 -14.90
C ALA A 93 -29.30 -3.30 -14.04
N GLY A 94 -29.61 -2.90 -12.80
CA GLY A 94 -30.52 -3.60 -11.89
C GLY A 94 -29.86 -4.60 -10.94
N TRP A 95 -28.53 -4.67 -10.91
CA TRP A 95 -27.81 -5.55 -10.00
C TRP A 95 -27.62 -4.92 -8.62
N THR A 96 -27.67 -5.72 -7.58
CA THR A 96 -27.44 -5.28 -6.19
C THR A 96 -26.25 -5.97 -5.52
N ARG A 97 -25.72 -7.02 -6.16
CA ARG A 97 -24.67 -7.89 -5.62
C ARG A 97 -23.82 -8.43 -6.75
N LEU A 98 -22.51 -8.43 -6.56
CA LEU A 98 -21.53 -8.89 -7.52
C LEU A 98 -20.48 -9.75 -6.81
N ILE A 99 -19.84 -10.62 -7.56
CA ILE A 99 -18.54 -11.19 -7.22
C ILE A 99 -17.53 -10.78 -8.29
N VAL A 100 -16.33 -10.42 -7.87
CA VAL A 100 -15.25 -9.98 -8.76
C VAL A 100 -14.09 -10.94 -8.67
N ALA A 101 -13.69 -11.49 -9.83
CA ALA A 101 -12.46 -12.26 -9.98
C ALA A 101 -11.30 -11.31 -10.30
N ASP A 102 -10.27 -11.39 -9.47
CA ASP A 102 -9.08 -10.54 -9.53
C ASP A 102 -7.81 -11.38 -9.75
N ASP A 103 -6.64 -10.74 -9.74
CA ASP A 103 -5.38 -11.45 -10.02
C ASP A 103 -5.05 -12.55 -9.00
N LEU A 104 -5.55 -12.45 -7.76
CA LEU A 104 -5.39 -13.52 -6.79
C LEU A 104 -6.37 -14.68 -7.05
N THR A 105 -7.63 -14.39 -7.45
CA THR A 105 -8.54 -15.45 -7.93
C THR A 105 -7.88 -16.27 -9.05
N LYS A 106 -7.23 -15.60 -10.01
CA LYS A 106 -6.50 -16.26 -11.10
C LYS A 106 -5.35 -17.13 -10.59
N ARG A 107 -4.53 -16.63 -9.65
CA ARG A 107 -3.43 -17.42 -9.07
C ARG A 107 -3.92 -18.68 -8.37
N GLN A 108 -5.01 -18.56 -7.61
CA GLN A 108 -5.66 -19.66 -6.89
C GLN A 108 -6.19 -20.74 -7.83
N LEU A 109 -6.92 -20.35 -8.89
CA LEU A 109 -7.43 -21.28 -9.89
C LEU A 109 -6.29 -22.05 -10.61
N ARG A 110 -5.13 -21.41 -10.77
CA ARG A 110 -3.96 -21.99 -11.45
C ARG A 110 -3.00 -22.74 -10.53
N GLY A 111 -3.23 -22.73 -9.21
CA GLY A 111 -2.29 -23.29 -8.24
C GLY A 111 -0.94 -22.57 -8.21
N THR A 112 -0.94 -21.26 -8.48
CA THR A 112 0.27 -20.39 -8.52
C THR A 112 0.26 -19.36 -7.38
N CYS A 113 -0.36 -19.73 -6.25
CA CYS A 113 -0.40 -18.92 -5.04
C CYS A 113 1.01 -18.62 -4.52
N ARG A 114 1.21 -17.40 -4.01
CA ARG A 114 2.42 -16.97 -3.32
C ARG A 114 2.42 -17.45 -1.86
N VAL A 115 3.58 -17.36 -1.22
CA VAL A 115 3.73 -17.64 0.22
C VAL A 115 2.75 -16.78 1.02
N GLY A 116 1.97 -17.41 1.90
CA GLY A 116 0.93 -16.76 2.70
C GLY A 116 -0.40 -16.51 1.98
N GLU A 117 -0.52 -16.87 0.69
CA GLU A 117 -1.83 -16.88 0.02
C GLU A 117 -2.53 -18.22 0.25
N SER A 118 -3.82 -18.17 0.60
CA SER A 118 -4.65 -19.39 0.66
C SER A 118 -4.77 -20.03 -0.72
N SER A 119 -4.71 -21.37 -0.76
CA SER A 119 -4.95 -22.18 -1.97
C SER A 119 -6.44 -22.27 -2.33
N TRP A 120 -7.33 -21.81 -1.46
CA TRP A 120 -8.77 -21.83 -1.71
C TRP A 120 -9.17 -20.75 -2.70
N THR A 121 -10.11 -21.07 -3.58
CA THR A 121 -10.59 -20.12 -4.59
C THR A 121 -11.43 -19.04 -3.91
N SER A 122 -10.94 -17.81 -3.94
CA SER A 122 -11.58 -16.64 -3.33
C SER A 122 -11.88 -15.57 -4.37
N VAL A 123 -12.89 -14.73 -4.07
CA VAL A 123 -13.33 -13.60 -4.91
C VAL A 123 -13.65 -12.40 -4.02
N VAL A 124 -13.69 -11.21 -4.61
CA VAL A 124 -14.20 -10.02 -3.93
C VAL A 124 -15.72 -10.01 -4.02
N MET A 125 -16.39 -10.13 -2.88
CA MET A 125 -17.81 -9.90 -2.74
C MET A 125 -18.07 -8.39 -2.74
N VAL A 126 -18.99 -7.93 -3.57
CA VAL A 126 -19.39 -6.52 -3.63
C VAL A 126 -20.88 -6.42 -3.45
N ALA A 127 -21.30 -5.67 -2.45
CA ALA A 127 -22.70 -5.40 -2.19
C ALA A 127 -23.03 -3.92 -2.38
N ILE A 128 -24.14 -3.67 -3.04
CA ILE A 128 -24.63 -2.34 -3.39
C ILE A 128 -25.86 -2.07 -2.53
N ARG A 129 -25.71 -1.14 -1.59
CA ARG A 129 -26.75 -0.76 -0.63
C ARG A 129 -27.42 0.53 -1.07
N GLN A 130 -28.74 0.60 -1.00
CA GLN A 130 -29.46 1.87 -1.14
C GLN A 130 -29.29 2.66 0.16
N SER A 131 -29.05 3.96 0.04
CA SER A 131 -29.03 4.85 1.21
C SER A 131 -30.43 4.91 1.85
N ALA A 132 -30.51 4.68 3.16
CA ALA A 132 -31.77 4.80 3.90
C ALA A 132 -32.17 6.27 4.14
N GLU A 133 -31.24 7.22 3.97
CA GLU A 133 -31.38 8.61 4.43
C GLU A 133 -31.47 9.65 3.30
N GLN A 134 -31.22 9.30 2.04
CA GLN A 134 -31.24 10.23 0.90
C GLN A 134 -31.99 9.66 -0.31
N GLN A 135 -32.63 10.56 -1.09
CA GLN A 135 -33.52 10.28 -2.22
C GLN A 135 -33.09 9.06 -3.07
N ASP A 136 -34.01 8.09 -3.23
CA ASP A 136 -34.16 6.88 -4.10
C ASP A 136 -33.05 6.37 -5.07
N TYR A 137 -31.90 7.00 -5.21
CA TYR A 137 -30.91 6.73 -6.26
C TYR A 137 -29.45 6.71 -5.79
N GLU A 138 -29.15 7.18 -4.56
CA GLU A 138 -27.77 7.12 -4.08
C GLU A 138 -27.46 5.78 -3.43
N ILE A 139 -26.33 5.20 -3.82
CA ILE A 139 -25.90 3.88 -3.36
C ILE A 139 -24.55 3.94 -2.66
N ARG A 140 -24.41 3.11 -1.62
CA ARG A 140 -23.17 2.81 -0.93
C ARG A 140 -22.65 1.46 -1.41
N VAL A 141 -21.36 1.39 -1.71
CA VAL A 141 -20.71 0.16 -2.17
C VAL A 141 -19.82 -0.35 -1.05
N VAL A 142 -20.08 -1.58 -0.61
CA VAL A 142 -19.25 -2.27 0.38
C VAL A 142 -18.65 -3.51 -0.26
N ALA A 143 -17.40 -3.82 0.09
CA ALA A 143 -16.68 -4.94 -0.46
C ALA A 143 -15.92 -5.70 0.62
N LYS A 144 -15.87 -7.02 0.48
CA LYS A 144 -15.16 -7.94 1.36
C LYS A 144 -14.72 -9.14 0.55
N ARG A 145 -13.63 -9.80 0.91
CA ARG A 145 -13.23 -11.06 0.28
C ARG A 145 -13.84 -12.25 1.03
N THR A 146 -14.34 -13.24 0.29
CA THR A 146 -14.72 -14.54 0.88
C THR A 146 -13.48 -15.42 1.04
N THR A 147 -13.39 -16.26 2.07
CA THR A 147 -12.20 -17.12 2.25
C THR A 147 -12.22 -18.38 1.39
N GLY A 148 -13.25 -18.62 0.59
CA GLY A 148 -13.24 -19.71 -0.39
C GLY A 148 -13.53 -21.10 0.21
N GLU A 149 -13.72 -21.22 1.53
CA GLU A 149 -14.24 -22.45 2.14
C GLU A 149 -15.66 -22.75 1.65
N ASP A 150 -15.98 -24.02 1.38
CA ASP A 150 -17.31 -24.44 0.91
C ASP A 150 -18.45 -23.99 1.85
N LYS A 151 -18.18 -23.97 3.17
CA LYS A 151 -19.15 -23.53 4.17
C LYS A 151 -19.43 -22.02 4.05
N GLU A 152 -18.39 -21.20 3.89
CA GLU A 152 -18.54 -19.76 3.69
C GLU A 152 -19.18 -19.44 2.34
N ASN A 153 -18.81 -20.19 1.29
CA ASN A 153 -19.39 -20.04 -0.04
C ASN A 153 -20.88 -20.42 -0.06
N ALA A 154 -21.31 -21.39 0.75
CA ALA A 154 -22.74 -21.72 0.92
C ALA A 154 -23.53 -20.57 1.58
N GLU A 155 -22.88 -19.80 2.45
CA GLU A 155 -23.43 -18.62 3.10
C GLU A 155 -23.26 -17.34 2.26
N LEU A 156 -22.47 -17.36 1.18
CA LEU A 156 -22.10 -16.22 0.33
C LEU A 156 -23.25 -15.24 0.06
N VAL A 157 -24.40 -15.74 -0.42
CA VAL A 157 -25.52 -14.85 -0.78
C VAL A 157 -26.18 -14.23 0.45
N ALA A 158 -26.24 -14.95 1.57
CA ALA A 158 -26.73 -14.41 2.84
C ALA A 158 -25.73 -13.39 3.40
N THR A 159 -24.42 -13.66 3.32
CA THR A 159 -23.37 -12.71 3.70
C THR A 159 -23.46 -11.45 2.87
N LEU A 160 -23.55 -11.55 1.53
CA LEU A 160 -23.76 -10.41 0.61
C LEU A 160 -25.00 -9.57 0.94
N GLN A 161 -26.00 -10.13 1.64
CA GLN A 161 -27.18 -9.39 2.08
C GLN A 161 -26.95 -8.58 3.36
N ILE A 162 -26.20 -9.12 4.31
CA ILE A 162 -26.16 -8.60 5.69
C ILE A 162 -24.81 -8.02 6.10
N PHE A 163 -23.73 -8.29 5.36
CA PHE A 163 -22.41 -7.85 5.80
C PHE A 163 -22.31 -6.33 5.74
N GLU A 164 -21.66 -5.80 6.77
CA GLU A 164 -21.30 -4.41 6.93
C GLU A 164 -19.87 -4.32 7.46
N PRO A 165 -19.03 -3.42 6.90
CA PRO A 165 -17.67 -3.24 7.38
C PRO A 165 -17.63 -2.83 8.86
N GLN A 166 -16.74 -3.44 9.65
CA GLN A 166 -16.55 -3.06 11.05
C GLN A 166 -15.74 -1.75 11.17
N GLU A 167 -15.91 -1.04 12.30
CA GLU A 167 -15.09 0.14 12.59
C GLU A 167 -13.61 -0.22 12.68
N VAL A 168 -12.77 0.66 12.16
CA VAL A 168 -11.34 0.45 11.98
C VAL A 168 -10.64 0.17 13.31
N ASN A 169 -10.07 -1.02 13.45
CA ASN A 169 -9.03 -1.26 14.43
C ASN A 169 -7.66 -1.11 13.74
N GLY A 170 -6.91 -0.05 14.07
CA GLY A 170 -5.60 0.24 13.47
C GLY A 170 -4.52 -0.84 13.65
N ARG A 171 -4.85 -1.95 14.32
CA ARG A 171 -4.00 -3.14 14.48
C ARG A 171 -4.41 -4.34 13.64
N ASN A 172 -5.55 -4.29 12.94
CA ASN A 172 -6.03 -5.46 12.19
C ASN A 172 -5.39 -5.50 10.79
N ASN A 173 -4.73 -6.62 10.47
CA ASN A 173 -4.16 -6.87 9.14
C ASN A 173 -5.14 -7.62 8.22
N GLU A 174 -6.26 -8.11 8.77
CA GLU A 174 -7.25 -8.95 8.08
C GLU A 174 -8.43 -8.14 7.51
N ILE A 175 -8.21 -6.85 7.23
CA ILE A 175 -9.26 -5.91 6.83
C ILE A 175 -10.01 -6.40 5.58
N PHE A 176 -9.33 -7.06 4.65
CA PHE A 176 -9.96 -7.55 3.42
C PHE A 176 -10.78 -8.82 3.60
N THR A 177 -10.35 -9.72 4.49
CA THR A 177 -10.93 -11.06 4.67
C THR A 177 -11.97 -11.11 5.76
N ASN A 178 -11.81 -10.35 6.85
CA ASN A 178 -12.69 -10.40 8.01
C ASN A 178 -13.55 -9.15 8.14
N ASP A 179 -12.95 -7.96 8.00
CA ASP A 179 -13.67 -6.72 8.30
C ASP A 179 -14.44 -6.17 7.10
N GLY A 180 -13.93 -6.32 5.87
CA GLY A 180 -14.46 -5.64 4.69
C GLY A 180 -14.18 -4.12 4.71
N LEU A 181 -14.56 -3.43 3.64
CA LEU A 181 -14.41 -1.98 3.54
C LEU A 181 -15.52 -1.32 2.69
N VAL A 182 -15.74 -0.04 2.95
CA VAL A 182 -16.55 0.83 2.09
C VAL A 182 -15.68 1.27 0.92
N LEU A 183 -16.15 1.06 -0.31
CA LEU A 183 -15.48 1.57 -1.51
C LEU A 183 -16.01 2.99 -1.80
N HIS A 184 -15.08 3.93 -1.99
CA HIS A 184 -15.41 5.32 -2.25
C HIS A 184 -15.15 5.72 -3.69
N ASP A 185 -15.90 6.72 -4.17
CA ASP A 185 -15.56 7.39 -5.42
C ASP A 185 -14.27 8.20 -5.24
N THR A 186 -13.23 7.76 -5.95
CA THR A 186 -11.88 8.33 -5.86
C THR A 186 -11.78 9.75 -6.43
N ASN A 187 -12.77 10.18 -7.22
CA ASN A 187 -12.83 11.53 -7.79
C ASN A 187 -13.60 12.52 -6.89
N ARG A 188 -14.21 12.05 -5.79
CA ARG A 188 -14.85 12.92 -4.80
C ARG A 188 -13.88 13.29 -3.67
N SER A 189 -14.19 14.34 -2.92
CA SER A 189 -13.39 14.80 -1.78
C SER A 189 -13.42 13.80 -0.62
N VAL A 190 -12.41 13.86 0.25
CA VAL A 190 -12.41 13.15 1.54
C VAL A 190 -13.59 13.65 2.40
N PHE A 191 -14.14 12.75 3.22
CA PHE A 191 -15.35 12.94 4.03
C PHE A 191 -16.61 13.36 3.25
N ALA A 192 -16.59 13.31 1.91
CA ALA A 192 -17.82 13.34 1.13
C ALA A 192 -18.61 12.05 1.40
N GLY A 193 -19.94 12.15 1.42
CA GLY A 193 -20.83 11.02 1.69
C GLY A 193 -20.49 9.79 0.86
N ASP A 194 -20.66 8.62 1.47
CA ASP A 194 -20.33 7.31 0.90
C ASP A 194 -21.31 6.85 -0.18
N THR A 195 -22.27 7.72 -0.51
CA THR A 195 -23.38 7.44 -1.42
C THR A 195 -23.20 8.25 -2.70
N ALA A 196 -23.45 7.61 -3.85
CA ALA A 196 -23.44 8.31 -5.12
C ALA A 196 -24.43 7.68 -6.12
N ALA A 197 -25.15 8.53 -6.84
CA ALA A 197 -25.95 8.11 -8.00
C ALA A 197 -25.12 8.14 -9.31
N ARG A 198 -24.04 8.94 -9.34
CA ARG A 198 -23.16 9.15 -10.49
C ARG A 198 -21.70 9.12 -10.10
N LEU A 199 -20.89 8.62 -11.04
CA LEU A 199 -19.44 8.61 -10.90
C LEU A 199 -18.95 10.05 -11.06
N GLY A 200 -18.08 10.51 -10.16
CA GLY A 200 -17.38 11.78 -10.29
C GLY A 200 -16.61 11.86 -11.61
N TRP A 201 -16.14 10.71 -12.12
CA TRP A 201 -15.55 10.60 -13.46
C TRP A 201 -16.49 11.09 -14.59
N GLU A 202 -17.78 10.77 -14.50
CA GLU A 202 -18.80 11.22 -15.45
C GLU A 202 -19.11 12.71 -15.27
N GLU A 203 -19.08 13.20 -14.04
CA GLU A 203 -19.34 14.60 -13.71
C GLU A 203 -18.22 15.50 -14.26
N CYS A 204 -16.95 15.08 -14.10
CA CYS A 204 -15.78 15.75 -14.66
C CYS A 204 -15.73 15.72 -16.20
N SER A 205 -16.18 14.62 -16.82
CA SER A 205 -16.16 14.50 -18.29
C SER A 205 -17.23 15.38 -18.97
N ASN A 206 -18.33 15.67 -18.27
CA ASN A 206 -19.43 16.49 -18.80
C ASN A 206 -19.25 18.00 -18.55
N SER A 207 -18.40 18.40 -17.62
CA SER A 207 -18.16 19.81 -17.27
C SER A 207 -17.19 20.54 -18.22
N GLY A 208 -17.05 20.04 -19.46
CA GLY A 208 -16.21 20.57 -20.54
C GLY A 208 -15.81 22.03 -20.36
N SER A 209 -14.53 22.23 -20.04
CA SER A 209 -13.85 23.51 -19.87
C SER A 209 -14.33 24.55 -20.88
N ARG A 210 -15.10 25.54 -20.40
CA ARG A 210 -15.50 26.74 -21.14
C ARG A 210 -14.53 27.91 -20.95
N THR A 211 -13.42 27.70 -20.26
CA THR A 211 -12.35 28.71 -20.09
C THR A 211 -11.12 28.22 -20.85
N GLY A 212 -10.76 28.96 -21.90
CA GLY A 212 -9.78 28.60 -22.93
C GLY A 212 -8.33 28.49 -22.47
N ASP A 213 -8.07 27.60 -21.52
CA ASP A 213 -6.74 27.26 -21.05
C ASP A 213 -6.63 25.73 -21.06
N ALA A 214 -6.35 25.20 -22.26
CA ALA A 214 -6.44 23.78 -22.59
C ALA A 214 -5.26 22.93 -22.08
N SER A 215 -4.34 23.50 -21.28
CA SER A 215 -3.27 22.75 -20.61
C SER A 215 -3.71 22.09 -19.30
N TRP A 216 -4.84 22.51 -18.71
CA TRP A 216 -5.29 22.06 -17.39
C TRP A 216 -6.14 20.78 -17.42
N VAL A 217 -6.71 20.43 -18.58
CA VAL A 217 -7.59 19.25 -18.76
C VAL A 217 -6.80 17.94 -18.93
N THR A 218 -5.48 18.01 -19.18
CA THR A 218 -4.65 16.82 -19.46
C THR A 218 -4.01 16.17 -18.24
N ASN A 219 -4.05 16.78 -17.04
CA ASN A 219 -3.60 16.12 -15.81
C ASN A 219 -4.79 15.47 -15.10
N HIS A 220 -5.40 14.47 -15.72
CA HIS A 220 -6.30 13.54 -15.03
C HIS A 220 -5.51 12.70 -14.02
N GLY A 221 -5.09 13.30 -12.89
CA GLY A 221 -4.87 12.66 -11.59
C GLY A 221 -4.05 11.35 -11.53
N ALA A 222 -3.16 11.06 -12.48
CA ALA A 222 -2.35 9.85 -12.50
C ALA A 222 -0.91 10.08 -12.03
N GLN A 223 -0.50 11.33 -11.98
CA GLN A 223 0.88 11.72 -11.75
C GLN A 223 1.03 12.36 -10.37
N PRO A 224 2.14 12.07 -9.67
CA PRO A 224 2.51 12.76 -8.45
C PRO A 224 2.50 14.27 -8.64
N ILE A 225 2.03 15.00 -7.62
CA ILE A 225 1.95 16.46 -7.68
C ILE A 225 3.37 17.04 -7.58
N ALA A 226 3.76 17.80 -8.60
CA ALA A 226 5.02 18.53 -8.60
C ALA A 226 4.93 19.73 -7.64
N LEU A 227 5.42 19.52 -6.41
CA LEU A 227 5.47 20.57 -5.41
C LEU A 227 6.65 21.54 -5.66
N PRO A 228 6.55 22.81 -5.24
CA PRO A 228 7.64 23.77 -5.35
C PRO A 228 8.89 23.33 -4.57
N SER A 229 10.09 23.69 -5.04
CA SER A 229 11.36 23.30 -4.42
C SER A 229 11.59 23.84 -3.00
N TRP A 230 10.81 24.84 -2.57
CA TRP A 230 10.83 25.38 -1.21
C TRP A 230 9.97 24.57 -0.24
N VAL A 231 9.13 23.66 -0.74
CA VAL A 231 8.52 22.61 0.07
C VAL A 231 9.58 21.53 0.22
N TYR A 232 10.12 21.40 1.43
CA TYR A 232 11.08 20.37 1.76
C TYR A 232 10.72 19.79 3.13
N HIS A 233 11.13 18.54 3.35
CA HIS A 233 10.96 17.89 4.63
C HIS A 233 12.23 18.06 5.45
N ASP A 234 12.11 18.67 6.62
CA ASP A 234 13.12 18.59 7.67
C ASP A 234 12.44 18.44 9.04
N ASN A 235 13.23 18.16 10.07
CA ASN A 235 12.69 17.96 11.43
C ASN A 235 12.40 19.28 12.16
N ARG A 236 12.51 20.43 11.46
CA ARG A 236 12.32 21.77 12.02
C ARG A 236 11.04 22.42 11.51
N HIS A 237 10.51 21.97 10.38
CA HIS A 237 9.33 22.52 9.74
C HIS A 237 8.19 21.51 9.74
N LEU A 238 7.00 21.97 10.15
CA LEU A 238 5.76 21.25 9.99
C LEU A 238 5.01 21.78 8.77
N ASN A 239 4.99 20.98 7.71
CA ASN A 239 4.26 21.27 6.48
C ASN A 239 2.76 20.96 6.66
N ILE A 240 1.91 21.97 6.47
CA ILE A 240 0.44 21.84 6.51
C ILE A 240 -0.15 22.34 5.18
N PHE A 241 -0.80 21.45 4.44
CA PHE A 241 -1.41 21.74 3.15
C PHE A 241 -2.81 22.34 3.30
N LEU A 242 -3.09 23.45 2.62
CA LEU A 242 -4.41 24.08 2.60
C LEU A 242 -5.24 23.51 1.45
N MET A 243 -6.35 22.82 1.76
CA MET A 243 -7.21 22.19 0.75
C MET A 243 -8.30 23.15 0.24
N PHE A 244 -8.08 24.46 0.36
CA PHE A 244 -9.01 25.50 -0.07
C PHE A 244 -8.25 26.75 -0.53
N PRO A 245 -8.74 27.47 -1.56
CA PRO A 245 -8.17 28.76 -1.95
C PRO A 245 -8.17 29.73 -0.76
N THR A 246 -7.06 30.42 -0.54
CA THR A 246 -6.86 31.27 0.64
C THR A 246 -6.28 32.62 0.22
N ALA A 247 -6.88 33.73 0.66
CA ALA A 247 -6.34 35.07 0.43
C ALA A 247 -5.11 35.33 1.32
N GLU A 248 -4.20 36.22 0.91
CA GLU A 248 -2.95 36.49 1.65
C GLU A 248 -3.18 36.89 3.12
N GLU A 249 -4.19 37.72 3.40
CA GLU A 249 -4.53 38.15 4.77
C GLU A 249 -5.01 36.97 5.64
N GLU A 250 -5.80 36.08 5.05
CA GLU A 250 -6.32 34.88 5.72
C GLU A 250 -5.18 33.86 5.96
N LEU A 251 -4.27 33.72 4.99
CA LEU A 251 -3.09 32.87 5.11
C LEU A 251 -2.20 33.29 6.29
N GLU A 252 -1.92 34.59 6.41
CA GLU A 252 -1.14 35.13 7.54
C GLU A 252 -1.87 34.96 8.87
N SER A 253 -3.19 35.10 8.90
CA SER A 253 -4.01 34.84 10.10
C SER A 253 -3.95 33.38 10.56
N ILE A 254 -4.11 32.43 9.62
CA ILE A 254 -4.00 30.99 9.88
C ILE A 254 -2.59 30.67 10.38
N LYS A 255 -1.55 31.19 9.71
CA LYS A 255 -0.15 30.96 10.08
C LYS A 255 0.15 31.46 11.48
N SER A 256 -0.26 32.69 11.81
CA SER A 256 -0.07 33.28 13.14
C SER A 256 -0.76 32.46 14.23
N THR A 257 -1.99 32.02 13.97
CA THR A 257 -2.77 31.18 14.90
C THR A 257 -2.07 29.86 15.18
N LEU A 258 -1.67 29.16 14.12
CA LEU A 258 -0.97 27.88 14.22
C LEU A 258 0.38 28.03 14.93
N GLN A 259 1.19 29.03 14.55
CA GLN A 259 2.49 29.27 15.15
C GLN A 259 2.38 29.63 16.64
N SER A 260 1.37 30.41 17.03
CA SER A 260 1.11 30.72 18.44
C SER A 260 0.76 29.48 19.24
N ALA A 261 -0.06 28.59 18.68
CA ALA A 261 -0.39 27.31 19.32
C ALA A 261 0.84 26.40 19.41
N ALA A 262 1.70 26.39 18.38
CA ALA A 262 2.94 25.63 18.40
C ALA A 262 3.93 26.12 19.46
N ARG A 263 4.07 27.44 19.62
CA ARG A 263 4.87 28.05 20.70
C ARG A 263 4.37 27.63 22.07
N LYS A 264 3.06 27.65 22.28
CA LYS A 264 2.46 27.24 23.55
C LYS A 264 2.79 25.77 23.86
N CYS A 265 2.60 24.88 22.89
CA CYS A 265 2.94 23.46 23.03
C CYS A 265 4.45 23.26 23.31
N HIS A 266 5.32 24.01 22.63
CA HIS A 266 6.76 23.97 22.87
C HIS A 266 7.14 24.45 24.28
N GLN A 267 6.49 25.49 24.82
CA GLN A 267 6.70 25.95 26.19
C GLN A 267 6.25 24.93 27.24
N GLU A 268 5.19 24.17 26.96
CA GLU A 268 4.63 23.17 27.88
C GLU A 268 5.40 21.84 27.84
N TYR A 269 5.88 21.41 26.67
CA TYR A 269 6.42 20.06 26.44
C TYR A 269 7.82 19.99 25.82
N GLY A 270 8.37 21.12 25.34
CA GLY A 270 9.50 21.16 24.42
C GLY A 270 10.91 21.09 25.01
N GLY A 271 11.08 21.15 26.34
CA GLY A 271 12.40 21.02 26.97
C GLY A 271 13.48 21.96 26.37
N GLN A 272 14.58 21.39 25.87
CA GLN A 272 15.65 22.11 25.14
C GLN A 272 15.55 21.98 23.61
N ASP A 273 14.50 21.38 23.08
CA ASP A 273 14.33 21.19 21.64
C ASP A 273 14.15 22.55 20.92
N GLN A 274 14.42 22.64 19.61
CA GLN A 274 14.11 23.87 18.87
C GLN A 274 12.61 23.99 18.60
N GLU A 275 12.07 25.22 18.62
CA GLU A 275 10.68 25.48 18.22
C GLU A 275 10.46 25.02 16.77
N MET A 276 9.38 24.27 16.54
CA MET A 276 8.98 23.82 15.21
C MET A 276 8.31 24.97 14.46
N ALA A 277 8.83 25.30 13.28
CA ALA A 277 8.26 26.31 12.39
C ALA A 277 7.09 25.72 11.59
N ILE A 278 5.96 26.41 11.53
CA ILE A 278 4.82 25.97 10.71
C ILE A 278 4.92 26.57 9.32
N GLN A 279 4.88 25.70 8.33
CA GLN A 279 4.92 26.04 6.92
C GLN A 279 3.57 25.68 6.30
N LEU A 280 2.83 26.69 5.85
CA LEU A 280 1.59 26.48 5.11
C LEU A 280 1.91 26.34 3.63
N ILE A 281 1.33 25.32 2.99
CA ILE A 281 1.38 25.15 1.54
C ILE A 281 0.02 25.56 0.98
N PRO A 282 -0.08 26.70 0.27
CA PRO A 282 -1.32 27.17 -0.31
C PRO A 282 -1.89 26.23 -1.38
N TRP A 283 -3.22 26.24 -1.50
CA TRP A 283 -3.97 25.37 -2.41
C TRP A 283 -3.52 25.51 -3.87
N GLU A 284 -3.12 26.70 -4.30
CA GLU A 284 -2.78 27.03 -5.69
C GLU A 284 -1.59 26.21 -6.21
N TYR A 285 -0.73 25.72 -5.29
CA TYR A 285 0.46 24.93 -5.60
C TYR A 285 0.19 23.43 -5.79
N HIS A 286 -0.93 22.91 -5.32
CA HIS A 286 -1.25 21.48 -5.42
C HIS A 286 -2.65 21.18 -5.95
N ARG A 287 -3.62 22.07 -5.73
CA ARG A 287 -4.99 22.03 -6.26
C ARG A 287 -5.70 20.70 -6.01
N VAL A 288 -5.53 20.16 -4.82
CA VAL A 288 -6.11 18.88 -4.42
C VAL A 288 -7.57 19.10 -4.04
N GLU A 289 -8.46 18.32 -4.66
CA GLU A 289 -9.91 18.37 -4.41
C GLU A 289 -10.54 16.98 -4.20
N SER A 290 -9.80 15.90 -4.51
CA SER A 290 -10.31 14.53 -4.51
C SER A 290 -9.42 13.56 -3.71
N ARG A 291 -9.99 12.42 -3.31
CA ARG A 291 -9.27 11.29 -2.69
C ARG A 291 -8.04 10.87 -3.50
N ARG A 292 -8.19 10.77 -4.82
CA ARG A 292 -7.09 10.53 -5.75
C ARG A 292 -6.04 11.64 -5.69
N GLY A 293 -6.47 12.91 -5.68
CA GLY A 293 -5.58 14.05 -5.51
C GLY A 293 -4.76 14.00 -4.23
N PHE A 294 -5.33 13.50 -3.12
CA PHE A 294 -4.61 13.28 -1.87
C PHE A 294 -3.49 12.24 -1.99
N PHE A 295 -3.72 11.13 -2.68
CA PHE A 295 -2.65 10.16 -2.95
C PHE A 295 -1.56 10.73 -3.85
N ASN A 296 -1.93 11.47 -4.89
CA ASN A 296 -0.95 12.13 -5.76
C ASN A 296 -0.16 13.22 -5.02
N LEU A 297 -0.78 13.92 -4.08
CA LEU A 297 -0.10 14.86 -3.20
C LEU A 297 0.88 14.14 -2.30
N TRP A 298 0.45 13.03 -1.70
CA TRP A 298 1.30 12.21 -0.87
C TRP A 298 2.50 11.68 -1.67
N ASP A 299 2.29 11.12 -2.86
CA ASP A 299 3.35 10.64 -3.76
C ASP A 299 4.30 11.78 -4.17
N GLY A 300 3.75 12.94 -4.53
CA GLY A 300 4.51 14.13 -4.90
C GLY A 300 5.36 14.66 -3.76
N TYR A 301 4.79 14.66 -2.55
CA TYR A 301 5.51 15.02 -1.33
C TYR A 301 6.59 14.01 -1.00
N GLN A 302 6.34 12.70 -1.16
CA GLN A 302 7.39 11.70 -1.04
C GLN A 302 8.52 11.99 -2.05
N GLN A 303 8.23 12.30 -3.31
CA GLN A 303 9.26 12.56 -4.33
C GLN A 303 10.20 13.72 -4.01
N GLN A 304 9.79 14.68 -3.17
CA GLN A 304 10.67 15.75 -2.69
C GLN A 304 11.59 15.33 -1.55
N ILE A 305 11.26 14.23 -0.89
CA ILE A 305 12.09 13.63 0.13
C ILE A 305 13.18 12.82 -0.58
N LEU A 306 14.43 12.92 -0.10
CA LEU A 306 15.53 12.10 -0.60
C LEU A 306 15.10 10.62 -0.61
N ALA A 307 15.51 9.85 -1.62
CA ALA A 307 14.97 8.52 -1.93
C ALA A 307 14.94 7.47 -0.79
N ASN A 308 15.52 7.78 0.37
CA ASN A 308 15.65 6.93 1.56
C ASN A 308 15.06 7.52 2.84
N ASP A 309 14.59 8.76 2.78
CA ASP A 309 13.76 9.33 3.82
C ASP A 309 12.30 9.14 3.39
N TYR A 310 11.43 9.03 4.38
CA TYR A 310 10.03 8.71 4.19
C TYR A 310 9.22 9.43 5.24
N THR A 311 8.11 10.02 4.82
CA THR A 311 7.14 10.55 5.77
C THR A 311 5.84 9.77 5.63
N PRO A 312 5.42 9.02 6.67
CA PRO A 312 4.15 8.31 6.59
C PRO A 312 2.96 9.26 6.55
N ARG A 313 3.16 10.57 6.79
CA ARG A 313 2.08 11.51 7.06
C ARG A 313 2.16 12.78 6.24
N ILE A 314 1.00 13.23 5.79
CA ILE A 314 0.79 14.61 5.39
C ILE A 314 -0.31 15.23 6.25
N TYR A 315 -0.14 16.51 6.58
CA TYR A 315 -1.06 17.27 7.40
C TYR A 315 -1.79 18.30 6.54
N PHE A 316 -3.09 18.49 6.80
CA PHE A 316 -3.89 19.38 5.98
C PHE A 316 -5.04 20.06 6.73
N LEU A 317 -5.58 21.12 6.11
CA LEU A 317 -6.78 21.81 6.54
C LEU A 317 -7.81 21.81 5.41
N LEU A 318 -9.04 21.36 5.68
CA LEU A 318 -10.15 21.43 4.72
C LEU A 318 -10.91 22.75 4.76
N LYS A 319 -10.74 23.53 5.83
CA LYS A 319 -11.43 24.82 6.03
C LYS A 319 -10.57 25.77 6.87
N PRO A 320 -10.81 27.09 6.76
CA PRO A 320 -10.16 28.07 7.62
C PRO A 320 -10.37 27.82 9.10
N ILE A 321 -9.36 28.13 9.91
CA ILE A 321 -9.42 28.01 11.38
C ILE A 321 -10.19 29.18 11.95
N LYS A 322 -11.32 28.90 12.60
CA LYS A 322 -12.16 29.92 13.24
C LYS A 322 -12.01 29.98 14.77
N ASN A 323 -11.48 28.92 15.38
CA ASN A 323 -11.32 28.80 16.83
C ASN A 323 -9.88 28.36 17.16
N THR A 324 -9.23 29.14 18.03
CA THR A 324 -7.84 28.96 18.47
C THR A 324 -7.68 27.91 19.57
N GLU A 325 -8.74 27.53 20.29
CA GLU A 325 -8.66 26.65 21.46
C GLU A 325 -8.64 25.15 21.11
N ARG A 326 -9.19 24.77 19.95
CA ARG A 326 -9.22 23.38 19.46
C ARG A 326 -9.00 23.34 17.95
N VAL A 327 -7.74 23.50 17.55
CA VAL A 327 -7.36 23.33 16.14
C VAL A 327 -7.27 21.85 15.83
N LEU A 328 -8.18 21.36 14.98
CA LEU A 328 -8.12 20.04 14.38
C LEU A 328 -7.42 20.12 13.03
N ILE A 329 -6.42 19.26 12.87
CA ILE A 329 -5.62 19.08 11.66
C ILE A 329 -6.01 17.73 11.05
N GLY A 330 -6.29 17.74 9.75
CA GLY A 330 -6.45 16.51 8.99
C GLY A 330 -5.09 15.85 8.82
N SER A 331 -5.03 14.54 9.00
CA SER A 331 -3.83 13.75 8.85
C SER A 331 -4.13 12.58 7.93
N LEU A 332 -3.44 12.49 6.80
CA LEU A 332 -3.37 11.29 5.97
C LEU A 332 -2.13 10.52 6.41
N SER A 333 -2.32 9.32 6.97
CA SER A 333 -1.24 8.36 7.27
C SER A 333 -1.30 7.23 6.25
N TYR A 334 -0.21 6.96 5.53
CA TYR A 334 -0.13 5.88 4.56
C TYR A 334 1.24 5.20 4.66
N ASP A 335 1.29 3.87 4.61
CA ASP A 335 2.51 3.04 4.71
C ASP A 335 2.70 2.08 3.52
N MET A 336 1.93 2.29 2.45
CA MET A 336 1.88 1.49 1.22
C MET A 336 1.37 0.05 1.36
N LEU A 337 1.32 -0.51 2.56
CA LEU A 337 0.85 -1.87 2.82
C LEU A 337 -0.61 -1.92 3.25
N LYS A 338 -1.04 -0.89 3.97
CA LYS A 338 -2.35 -0.79 4.56
C LYS A 338 -3.15 0.30 3.86
N PRO A 339 -4.47 0.33 4.04
CA PRO A 339 -5.23 1.51 3.67
C PRO A 339 -4.61 2.75 4.30
N ALA A 340 -4.55 3.82 3.53
CA ALA A 340 -4.30 5.13 4.09
C ALA A 340 -5.43 5.50 5.05
N ILE A 341 -5.05 5.99 6.22
CA ILE A 341 -5.96 6.40 7.28
C ILE A 341 -6.01 7.93 7.25
N VAL A 342 -7.18 8.47 6.95
CA VAL A 342 -7.45 9.91 7.06
C VAL A 342 -8.22 10.15 8.34
N LEU A 343 -7.69 11.01 9.21
CA LEU A 343 -8.34 11.30 10.48
C LEU A 343 -8.10 12.74 10.94
N TRP A 344 -8.93 13.20 11.87
CA TRP A 344 -8.75 14.48 12.56
C TRP A 344 -7.96 14.30 13.86
N ILE A 345 -6.88 15.07 14.02
CA ILE A 345 -6.07 15.11 15.24
C ILE A 345 -5.88 16.55 15.72
N SER A 346 -5.67 16.74 17.01
CA SER A 346 -5.33 18.07 17.51
C SER A 346 -3.94 18.50 17.04
N LEU A 347 -3.76 19.79 16.80
CA LEU A 347 -2.45 20.37 16.46
C LEU A 347 -1.38 20.03 17.51
N GLU A 348 -1.76 20.02 18.79
CA GLU A 348 -0.87 19.62 19.89
C GLU A 348 -0.32 18.19 19.69
N GLN A 349 -1.18 17.23 19.34
CA GLN A 349 -0.75 15.86 19.07
C GLN A 349 0.16 15.75 17.85
N VAL A 350 -0.08 16.56 16.81
CA VAL A 350 0.81 16.64 15.64
C VAL A 350 2.20 17.04 16.10
N ILE A 351 2.30 18.15 16.82
CA ILE A 351 3.58 18.71 17.28
C ILE A 351 4.32 17.74 18.19
N ILE A 352 3.64 17.15 19.18
CA ILE A 352 4.25 16.17 20.09
C ILE A 352 4.76 14.94 19.34
N LYS A 353 4.03 14.48 18.31
CA LYS A 353 4.44 13.32 17.51
C LYS A 353 5.64 13.66 16.62
N GLU A 354 5.61 14.78 15.90
CA GLU A 354 6.64 15.14 14.94
C GLU A 354 7.94 15.61 15.61
N GLN A 355 7.87 16.26 16.79
CA GLN A 355 9.07 16.60 17.58
C GLN A 355 9.85 15.36 18.04
N ARG A 356 9.21 14.19 18.13
CA ARG A 356 9.89 12.92 18.48
C ARG A 356 10.71 12.32 17.33
N TRP A 357 10.49 12.74 16.07
CA TRP A 357 11.18 12.18 14.90
C TRP A 357 12.65 12.64 14.75
N GLY A 358 13.17 13.35 15.74
CA GLY A 358 14.59 13.70 15.86
C GLY A 358 15.35 12.93 16.95
N LEU A 359 14.72 12.03 17.68
CA LEU A 359 15.34 11.34 18.82
C LEU A 359 15.91 9.98 18.38
N SER A 360 17.06 9.61 18.94
CA SER A 360 17.59 8.25 18.85
C SER A 360 16.57 7.23 19.37
N ALA A 361 16.64 5.98 18.92
CA ALA A 361 15.75 4.91 19.38
C ALA A 361 15.70 4.80 20.92
N LYS A 362 16.83 5.05 21.59
CA LYS A 362 16.94 5.09 23.05
C LYS A 362 16.16 6.25 23.68
N GLU A 363 16.27 7.46 23.12
CA GLU A 363 15.54 8.65 23.60
C GLU A 363 14.02 8.57 23.33
N CYS A 364 13.60 7.81 22.32
CA CYS A 364 12.19 7.50 22.07
C CYS A 364 11.60 6.52 23.10
N LEU A 365 12.41 5.61 23.65
CA LEU A 365 12.00 4.61 24.65
C LEU A 365 11.85 5.22 26.05
N ASP A 366 12.65 6.25 26.39
CA ASP A 366 12.68 6.87 27.72
C ASP A 366 11.59 7.93 27.94
N ARG A 367 10.90 8.40 26.88
CA ARG A 367 9.78 9.36 27.03
C ARG A 367 8.45 8.63 27.24
N PRO A 368 7.59 9.08 28.19
CA PRO A 368 6.28 8.47 28.39
C PRO A 368 5.47 8.46 27.08
N LYS A 369 4.85 7.31 26.80
CA LYS A 369 3.91 7.16 25.69
C LYS A 369 2.79 8.19 25.88
N PRO A 370 2.52 9.04 24.88
CA PRO A 370 1.41 9.97 24.99
C PRO A 370 0.14 9.12 25.00
N SER A 371 -0.74 9.38 25.96
CA SER A 371 -2.08 8.82 25.96
C SER A 371 -2.77 9.31 24.69
N ILE A 372 -3.04 8.39 23.78
CA ILE A 372 -3.95 8.65 22.65
C ILE A 372 -5.33 8.79 23.30
N PRO A 373 -6.03 9.93 23.17
CA PRO A 373 -7.41 10.01 23.64
C PRO A 373 -8.22 8.96 22.89
N GLU A 374 -8.75 7.99 23.62
CA GLU A 374 -9.59 6.90 23.13
C GLU A 374 -10.99 7.39 22.67
N SER A 375 -11.24 8.70 22.68
CA SER A 375 -12.50 9.29 22.22
C SER A 375 -12.32 10.00 20.88
N GLN A 376 -12.37 9.26 19.78
CA GLN A 376 -12.68 9.84 18.48
C GLN A 376 -14.19 9.70 18.24
N GLU A 377 -14.84 10.79 17.82
CA GLU A 377 -16.26 10.73 17.43
C GLU A 377 -16.43 9.81 16.21
N PRO A 378 -17.50 9.00 16.14
CA PRO A 378 -17.84 8.23 14.94
C PRO A 378 -17.93 9.17 13.71
N GLY A 379 -17.23 8.84 12.63
CA GLY A 379 -17.13 9.67 11.42
C GLY A 379 -15.89 10.58 11.34
N ALA A 380 -14.97 10.51 12.32
CA ALA A 380 -13.71 11.24 12.29
C ALA A 380 -12.56 10.53 11.55
N ILE A 381 -12.78 9.29 11.09
CA ILE A 381 -11.81 8.45 10.38
C ILE A 381 -12.39 8.00 9.05
N GLU A 382 -11.60 8.09 8.00
CA GLU A 382 -11.89 7.52 6.68
C GLU A 382 -10.74 6.62 6.24
N LEU A 383 -11.07 5.42 5.75
CA LEU A 383 -10.10 4.53 5.12
C LEU A 383 -10.08 4.80 3.63
N MET A 384 -8.91 5.14 3.13
CA MET A 384 -8.66 5.32 1.73
C MET A 384 -7.65 4.30 1.27
N TYR A 385 -7.98 3.54 0.24
CA TYR A 385 -6.97 2.79 -0.48
C TYR A 385 -6.53 3.55 -1.71
N PRO A 386 -5.27 3.38 -2.16
CA PRO A 386 -4.83 3.95 -3.41
C PRO A 386 -5.77 3.48 -4.54
N PRO A 387 -6.37 4.42 -5.29
CA PRO A 387 -7.37 4.13 -6.30
C PRO A 387 -6.96 3.05 -7.30
N GLU A 388 -5.67 3.02 -7.62
CA GLU A 388 -5.08 2.18 -8.67
C GLU A 388 -4.49 0.86 -8.17
N GLN A 389 -4.44 0.66 -6.86
CA GLN A 389 -4.01 -0.61 -6.29
C GLN A 389 -5.15 -1.63 -6.36
N PRO A 390 -4.82 -2.93 -6.52
CA PRO A 390 -5.81 -4.00 -6.50
C PRO A 390 -6.55 -4.04 -5.16
N PHE A 391 -7.73 -4.66 -5.14
CA PHE A 391 -8.47 -4.84 -3.88
C PHE A 391 -7.67 -5.66 -2.86
N TYR A 392 -7.06 -6.76 -3.28
CA TYR A 392 -6.11 -7.51 -2.45
C TYR A 392 -4.69 -7.07 -2.78
N VAL A 393 -3.91 -6.67 -1.77
CA VAL A 393 -2.55 -6.15 -1.98
C VAL A 393 -1.69 -7.19 -2.68
N ASN A 394 -1.19 -6.83 -3.87
CA ASN A 394 -0.37 -7.70 -4.69
C ASN A 394 1.12 -7.44 -4.38
N ASN A 395 1.58 -7.94 -3.23
CA ASN A 395 2.97 -7.80 -2.78
C ASN A 395 3.95 -8.38 -3.81
N PRO A 396 5.16 -7.81 -4.00
CA PRO A 396 6.15 -8.38 -4.90
C PRO A 396 6.48 -9.84 -4.58
N PRO A 397 6.95 -10.64 -5.56
CA PRO A 397 7.25 -12.07 -5.38
C PRO A 397 8.19 -12.43 -4.23
N TRP A 398 9.04 -11.51 -3.78
CA TRP A 398 9.97 -11.68 -2.67
C TRP A 398 9.39 -11.29 -1.31
N LEU A 399 8.12 -10.90 -1.23
CA LEU A 399 7.40 -10.66 0.02
C LEU A 399 6.24 -11.66 0.15
N PRO A 400 5.95 -12.17 1.36
CA PRO A 400 4.78 -13.00 1.57
C PRO A 400 3.52 -12.13 1.47
N ALA A 401 2.39 -12.78 1.28
CA ALA A 401 1.09 -12.14 1.35
C ALA A 401 0.60 -11.94 2.80
N GLU A 402 1.18 -12.69 3.77
CA GLU A 402 0.86 -12.60 5.19
C GLU A 402 2.06 -12.16 6.03
N ASP A 403 1.85 -11.13 6.87
CA ASP A 403 2.91 -10.50 7.68
C ASP A 403 3.41 -11.37 8.86
N ARG A 404 2.66 -12.39 9.27
CA ARG A 404 2.92 -13.20 10.48
C ARG A 404 3.71 -14.48 10.23
N ILE A 405 3.96 -14.79 8.96
CA ILE A 405 4.69 -15.99 8.57
C ILE A 405 6.18 -15.75 8.80
N TYR A 406 6.92 -16.78 9.18
CA TYR A 406 8.37 -16.73 9.25
C TYR A 406 8.98 -17.07 7.89
N TRP A 407 9.53 -16.06 7.20
CA TRP A 407 9.93 -16.17 5.80
C TRP A 407 11.29 -15.51 5.51
N VAL A 408 11.92 -15.93 4.40
CA VAL A 408 13.09 -15.26 3.82
C VAL A 408 12.94 -15.05 2.30
N PRO A 409 13.45 -13.95 1.73
CA PRO A 409 13.48 -13.74 0.28
C PRO A 409 14.65 -14.48 -0.35
N VAL A 410 14.38 -15.26 -1.41
CA VAL A 410 15.39 -16.07 -2.09
C VAL A 410 15.34 -15.82 -3.60
N PHE A 411 16.41 -15.26 -4.16
CA PHE A 411 16.52 -14.92 -5.57
C PHE A 411 17.41 -15.93 -6.29
N TYR A 412 16.98 -16.46 -7.42
CA TYR A 412 17.85 -17.25 -8.29
C TYR A 412 18.76 -16.31 -9.08
N LEU A 413 20.04 -16.69 -9.23
CA LEU A 413 21.00 -16.07 -10.14
C LEU A 413 21.36 -17.01 -11.31
N THR A 414 20.67 -18.15 -11.44
CA THR A 414 20.95 -19.12 -12.49
C THR A 414 19.68 -19.89 -12.86
N ASN A 415 19.60 -20.32 -14.12
CA ASN A 415 18.62 -21.28 -14.62
C ASN A 415 19.25 -22.64 -14.97
N ASN A 416 20.52 -22.84 -14.62
CA ASN A 416 21.33 -24.00 -15.02
C ASN A 416 21.38 -25.12 -13.96
N LEU A 417 20.59 -25.01 -12.89
CA LEU A 417 20.42 -26.09 -11.92
C LEU A 417 19.58 -27.22 -12.53
N THR A 418 20.01 -28.46 -12.32
CA THR A 418 19.14 -29.61 -12.57
C THR A 418 17.98 -29.63 -11.56
N LYS A 419 16.88 -30.31 -11.91
CA LYS A 419 15.71 -30.43 -11.01
C LYS A 419 16.10 -31.01 -9.64
N ASP A 420 17.00 -31.99 -9.62
CA ASP A 420 17.44 -32.64 -8.39
C ASP A 420 18.29 -31.69 -7.53
N GLN A 421 19.14 -30.86 -8.16
CA GLN A 421 19.93 -29.84 -7.46
C GLN A 421 19.04 -28.73 -6.89
N ASP A 422 18.11 -28.20 -7.69
CA ASP A 422 17.13 -27.20 -7.23
C ASP A 422 16.32 -27.74 -6.05
N GLN A 423 15.80 -28.97 -6.16
CA GLN A 423 15.05 -29.60 -5.08
C GLN A 423 15.90 -29.81 -3.82
N ALA A 424 17.18 -30.20 -3.95
CA ALA A 424 18.07 -30.39 -2.82
C ALA A 424 18.37 -29.07 -2.09
N VAL A 425 18.65 -27.99 -2.81
CA VAL A 425 18.90 -26.66 -2.22
C VAL A 425 17.65 -26.12 -1.52
N ARG A 426 16.47 -26.27 -2.15
CA ARG A 426 15.20 -25.89 -1.52
C ARG A 426 14.95 -26.71 -0.25
N ALA A 427 15.14 -28.02 -0.30
CA ALA A 427 14.98 -28.88 0.86
C ALA A 427 15.92 -28.48 2.02
N GLU A 428 17.15 -28.10 1.70
CA GLU A 428 18.10 -27.57 2.68
C GLU A 428 17.61 -26.27 3.31
N LEU A 429 17.10 -25.31 2.53
CA LEU A 429 16.50 -24.06 3.04
C LEU A 429 15.30 -24.27 3.98
N HIS A 430 14.56 -25.37 3.78
CA HIS A 430 13.43 -25.76 4.64
C HIS A 430 13.84 -26.66 5.81
N THR A 431 15.12 -27.04 5.92
CA THR A 431 15.58 -27.94 6.99
C THR A 431 15.65 -27.19 8.32
N MET A 432 14.98 -27.74 9.35
CA MET A 432 15.07 -27.22 10.70
C MET A 432 16.43 -27.57 11.34
N ASN A 433 17.02 -26.62 12.03
CA ASN A 433 18.26 -26.72 12.79
C ASN A 433 17.95 -26.76 14.30
N GLU A 434 18.91 -27.21 15.13
CA GLU A 434 18.73 -27.36 16.58
C GLU A 434 18.45 -26.03 17.31
N ILE A 435 18.78 -24.91 16.67
CA ILE A 435 18.69 -23.55 17.21
C ILE A 435 17.40 -22.85 16.74
N ASP A 436 16.64 -23.46 15.82
CA ASP A 436 15.38 -22.88 15.37
C ASP A 436 14.37 -22.83 16.53
N LEU A 437 13.72 -21.69 16.69
CA LEU A 437 12.76 -21.51 17.77
C LEU A 437 11.52 -22.37 17.50
N GLU A 438 11.06 -23.12 18.51
CA GLU A 438 9.86 -23.99 18.40
C GLU A 438 8.63 -23.24 17.87
N GLN A 439 8.54 -21.94 18.13
CA GLN A 439 7.46 -21.05 17.69
C GLN A 439 7.48 -20.72 16.18
N TRP A 440 8.53 -21.08 15.44
CA TRP A 440 8.59 -20.81 14.00
C TRP A 440 7.71 -21.75 13.19
N GLU A 441 7.28 -22.89 13.74
CA GLU A 441 6.40 -23.93 13.15
C GLU A 441 6.88 -24.49 11.79
N GLU A 442 7.07 -23.64 10.78
CA GLU A 442 7.55 -23.94 9.43
C GLU A 442 8.43 -22.80 8.85
N LYS A 443 9.53 -23.16 8.17
CA LYS A 443 10.37 -22.22 7.41
C LYS A 443 9.76 -21.94 6.04
N HIS A 444 9.48 -20.68 5.71
CA HIS A 444 8.99 -20.32 4.37
C HIS A 444 10.05 -19.55 3.56
N CYS A 445 10.08 -19.79 2.25
CA CYS A 445 10.98 -19.10 1.31
C CYS A 445 10.18 -18.46 0.18
N CYS A 446 10.37 -17.16 -0.04
CA CYS A 446 9.79 -16.43 -1.17
C CYS A 446 10.76 -16.48 -2.36
N TYR A 447 10.59 -17.50 -3.21
CA TYR A 447 11.47 -17.74 -4.36
C TYR A 447 11.16 -16.81 -5.54
N VAL A 448 12.18 -16.09 -6.02
CA VAL A 448 12.11 -15.27 -7.23
C VAL A 448 12.97 -15.89 -8.32
N PRO A 449 12.38 -16.38 -9.42
CA PRO A 449 13.12 -17.09 -10.47
C PRO A 449 14.04 -16.15 -11.24
N TRP A 450 15.11 -16.72 -11.81
CA TRP A 450 16.01 -16.00 -12.69
C TRP A 450 15.38 -15.86 -14.08
N LYS A 451 15.62 -14.74 -14.77
CA LYS A 451 14.93 -14.44 -16.03
C LYS A 451 15.37 -15.42 -17.13
N ASP A 452 14.40 -15.97 -17.86
CA ASP A 452 14.65 -16.92 -18.95
C ASP A 452 15.60 -16.34 -20.01
N GLY A 453 16.58 -17.15 -20.43
CA GLY A 453 17.55 -16.77 -21.45
C GLY A 453 18.64 -15.79 -20.99
N GLN A 454 18.67 -15.38 -19.71
CA GLN A 454 19.81 -14.65 -19.15
C GLN A 454 20.98 -15.58 -18.82
N ARG A 455 22.20 -15.03 -18.86
CA ARG A 455 23.40 -15.70 -18.33
C ARG A 455 23.30 -15.77 -16.81
N ASP A 456 24.14 -16.60 -16.20
CA ASP A 456 24.27 -16.62 -14.74
C ASP A 456 24.61 -15.23 -14.22
N GLY A 457 23.99 -14.86 -13.09
CA GLY A 457 24.05 -13.53 -12.51
C GLY A 457 25.41 -13.20 -11.91
N THR A 458 25.73 -11.91 -11.90
CA THR A 458 26.97 -11.35 -11.35
C THR A 458 26.71 -10.57 -10.05
N LEU A 459 27.77 -10.00 -9.46
CA LEU A 459 27.64 -9.10 -8.31
C LEU A 459 26.88 -7.82 -8.67
N GLU A 460 26.97 -7.35 -9.91
CA GLU A 460 26.18 -6.22 -10.40
C GLU A 460 24.68 -6.56 -10.47
N ASP A 461 24.31 -7.78 -10.88
CA ASP A 461 22.92 -8.22 -10.84
C ASP A 461 22.41 -8.32 -9.39
N MET A 462 23.26 -8.79 -8.47
CA MET A 462 22.96 -8.79 -7.03
C MET A 462 22.77 -7.37 -6.51
N TRP A 463 23.56 -6.40 -6.98
CA TRP A 463 23.40 -4.98 -6.64
C TRP A 463 22.06 -4.43 -7.13
N ASP A 464 21.66 -4.73 -8.37
CA ASP A 464 20.38 -4.27 -8.91
C ASP A 464 19.20 -4.83 -8.10
N ILE A 465 19.23 -6.14 -7.77
CA ILE A 465 18.21 -6.76 -6.91
C ILE A 465 18.24 -6.18 -5.49
N PHE A 466 19.43 -6.07 -4.89
CA PHE A 466 19.60 -5.45 -3.57
C PHE A 466 19.00 -4.05 -3.55
N TRP A 467 19.31 -3.24 -4.56
CA TRP A 467 18.86 -1.87 -4.66
C TRP A 467 17.34 -1.79 -4.87
N ASP A 468 16.77 -2.65 -5.72
CA ASP A 468 15.33 -2.77 -5.90
C ASP A 468 14.64 -3.14 -4.59
N VAL A 469 15.14 -4.13 -3.84
CA VAL A 469 14.58 -4.52 -2.53
C VAL A 469 14.75 -3.41 -1.50
N TYR A 470 15.92 -2.78 -1.43
CA TYR A 470 16.24 -1.71 -0.48
C TYR A 470 15.37 -0.47 -0.70
N THR A 471 15.15 -0.12 -1.97
CA THR A 471 14.41 1.07 -2.36
C THR A 471 12.92 0.83 -2.65
N TYR A 472 12.46 -0.44 -2.68
CA TYR A 472 11.06 -0.81 -2.91
C TYR A 472 10.08 0.00 -2.05
N LYS A 473 10.50 0.41 -0.84
CA LYS A 473 9.74 1.30 0.06
C LYS A 473 10.52 2.51 0.55
N ARG A 474 11.48 3.00 -0.25
CA ARG A 474 12.32 4.17 0.08
C ARG A 474 13.04 4.04 1.44
N GLY A 475 13.54 2.83 1.75
CA GLY A 475 14.52 2.63 2.81
C GLY A 475 14.05 2.75 4.27
N ARG A 476 12.77 2.55 4.65
CA ARG A 476 12.38 2.44 6.09
C ARG A 476 11.39 1.35 6.48
N ALA A 477 11.59 0.93 7.74
CA ALA A 477 10.83 0.03 8.59
C ALA A 477 9.31 0.12 8.40
N THR A 478 8.77 -0.84 7.67
CA THR A 478 7.36 -1.20 7.72
C THR A 478 7.04 -1.93 9.03
N SER A 479 5.76 -2.20 9.30
CA SER A 479 5.38 -3.18 10.32
C SER A 479 5.89 -4.59 10.01
N ILE A 480 6.28 -4.84 8.76
CA ILE A 480 7.06 -6.00 8.33
C ILE A 480 8.53 -5.69 8.59
N THR A 481 9.24 -6.62 9.24
CA THR A 481 10.70 -6.61 9.40
C THR A 481 11.39 -6.27 8.08
N SER A 482 12.54 -5.60 8.15
CA SER A 482 13.39 -5.38 6.98
C SER A 482 13.51 -6.71 6.21
N PRO A 483 13.32 -6.74 4.87
CA PRO A 483 13.50 -7.98 4.10
C PRO A 483 14.98 -8.39 4.02
N PHE A 484 15.88 -7.64 4.68
CA PHE A 484 17.29 -7.94 4.78
C PHE A 484 17.59 -8.76 6.03
N PRO A 485 18.52 -9.72 5.92
CA PRO A 485 19.26 -10.12 4.72
C PRO A 485 18.41 -10.78 3.63
N ILE A 486 18.80 -10.58 2.36
CA ILE A 486 18.27 -11.32 1.21
C ILE A 486 19.21 -12.47 0.83
N PHE A 487 18.69 -13.51 0.19
CA PHE A 487 19.47 -14.70 -0.14
C PHE A 487 19.46 -14.98 -1.64
N PHE A 488 20.56 -15.54 -2.15
CA PHE A 488 20.70 -15.91 -3.55
C PHE A 488 21.08 -17.38 -3.73
N ILE A 489 20.46 -18.02 -4.72
CA ILE A 489 20.81 -19.35 -5.23
C ILE A 489 21.56 -19.18 -6.55
N ASP A 490 22.82 -19.58 -6.57
CA ASP A 490 23.67 -19.57 -7.76
C ASP A 490 23.99 -21.00 -8.24
N GLN A 491 24.85 -21.14 -9.26
CA GLN A 491 25.23 -22.45 -9.78
C GLN A 491 25.94 -23.30 -8.72
N GLN A 492 26.70 -22.66 -7.83
CA GLN A 492 27.46 -23.32 -6.77
C GLN A 492 26.53 -23.89 -5.68
N SER A 493 25.40 -23.23 -5.40
CA SER A 493 24.38 -23.71 -4.45
C SER A 493 23.93 -25.14 -4.75
N GLY A 494 23.76 -25.49 -6.04
CA GLY A 494 23.37 -26.83 -6.46
C GLY A 494 24.39 -27.93 -6.13
N ASN A 495 25.62 -27.58 -5.75
CA ASN A 495 26.69 -28.53 -5.44
C ASN A 495 26.96 -28.64 -3.94
N ASP A 496 26.89 -27.53 -3.21
CA ASP A 496 27.29 -27.46 -1.80
C ASP A 496 26.14 -27.12 -0.83
N LEU A 497 24.92 -26.95 -1.35
CA LEU A 497 23.71 -26.63 -0.57
C LEU A 497 23.82 -25.33 0.24
N THR A 498 24.74 -24.44 -0.16
CA THR A 498 24.88 -23.12 0.47
C THR A 498 24.18 -22.05 -0.35
N VAL A 499 23.84 -20.94 0.28
CA VAL A 499 23.26 -19.74 -0.36
C VAL A 499 24.15 -18.54 -0.09
N ILE A 500 24.10 -17.55 -0.97
CA ILE A 500 24.77 -16.26 -0.75
C ILE A 500 23.81 -15.39 0.05
N ALA A 501 24.17 -15.03 1.29
CA ALA A 501 23.46 -14.02 2.05
C ALA A 501 23.98 -12.63 1.68
N VAL A 502 23.08 -11.66 1.63
CA VAL A 502 23.39 -10.26 1.36
C VAL A 502 22.69 -9.37 2.37
N ASP A 503 23.45 -8.53 3.07
CA ASP A 503 22.94 -7.55 4.01
C ASP A 503 23.47 -6.15 3.69
N SER A 504 22.71 -5.13 4.07
CA SER A 504 23.03 -3.74 3.77
C SER A 504 24.24 -3.25 4.56
N ASP A 505 25.23 -2.69 3.86
CA ASP A 505 26.34 -1.99 4.51
C ASP A 505 25.89 -0.55 4.79
N THR A 506 25.42 -0.32 6.03
CA THR A 506 24.84 0.95 6.43
C THR A 506 25.76 1.81 7.30
N LEU A 507 25.87 3.09 6.92
CA LEU A 507 26.55 4.11 7.70
C LEU A 507 25.58 4.72 8.73
N TYR A 508 25.89 4.53 10.01
CA TYR A 508 25.19 5.21 11.11
C TYR A 508 25.83 6.56 11.40
N THR A 509 25.53 7.58 10.60
CA THR A 509 26.01 8.94 10.91
C THR A 509 25.31 9.48 12.16
N ARG A 510 26.07 9.74 13.23
CA ARG A 510 25.59 10.63 14.29
C ARG A 510 25.34 12.01 13.70
N LYS A 511 24.26 12.69 14.13
CA LYS A 511 23.85 14.03 13.65
C LYS A 511 24.96 15.09 13.70
N SER A 512 26.05 14.85 14.42
CA SER A 512 27.19 15.75 14.57
C SER A 512 28.17 15.76 13.41
N ASN A 513 28.14 14.80 12.47
CA ASN A 513 29.09 14.77 11.35
C ASN A 513 28.58 15.59 10.15
N THR A 514 28.72 16.91 10.26
CA THR A 514 28.24 17.88 9.25
C THR A 514 29.01 17.79 7.93
N ALA A 515 30.27 17.37 7.95
CA ALA A 515 31.09 17.18 6.74
C ALA A 515 30.57 16.02 5.89
N ALA A 516 30.27 14.87 6.51
CA ALA A 516 29.64 13.73 5.84
C ALA A 516 28.28 14.09 5.25
N ALA A 517 27.47 14.82 6.01
CA ALA A 517 26.16 15.27 5.57
C ALA A 517 26.21 16.19 4.34
N GLU A 518 27.23 17.05 4.23
CA GLU A 518 27.40 17.94 3.07
C GLU A 518 27.92 17.19 1.85
N ILE A 519 28.90 16.29 2.03
CA ILE A 519 29.44 15.45 0.93
C ILE A 519 28.33 14.56 0.33
N LEU A 520 27.48 14.00 1.18
CA LEU A 520 26.43 13.05 0.78
C LEU A 520 25.07 13.72 0.51
N LYS A 521 24.99 15.05 0.53
CA LYS A 521 23.73 15.81 0.48
C LYS A 521 22.83 15.46 -0.71
N ASN A 522 23.44 15.21 -1.87
CA ASN A 522 22.74 14.87 -3.11
C ASN A 522 22.77 13.38 -3.45
N THR A 523 23.32 12.55 -2.55
CA THR A 523 23.45 11.11 -2.75
C THR A 523 22.16 10.42 -2.29
N PRO A 524 21.38 9.76 -3.18
CA PRO A 524 20.26 8.90 -2.77
C PRO A 524 20.80 7.88 -1.77
N ALA A 525 20.07 7.42 -0.76
CA ALA A 525 20.64 6.47 0.20
C ALA A 525 21.99 6.85 0.80
N ARG A 526 22.09 8.07 1.34
CA ARG A 526 23.29 8.56 2.06
C ARG A 526 23.71 7.71 3.27
N ASN A 527 22.94 6.70 3.64
CA ASN A 527 23.27 5.74 4.67
C ASN A 527 23.71 4.38 4.09
N VAL A 528 23.71 4.15 2.77
CA VAL A 528 24.05 2.85 2.15
C VAL A 528 25.35 2.98 1.37
N ARG A 529 26.40 2.35 1.89
CA ARG A 529 27.74 2.31 1.29
C ARG A 529 27.90 1.20 0.26
N GLY A 530 27.00 0.21 0.28
CA GLY A 530 27.12 -1.02 -0.48
C GLY A 530 26.30 -2.13 0.16
N PHE A 531 26.76 -3.37 -0.02
CA PHE A 531 26.28 -4.51 0.74
C PHE A 531 27.43 -5.43 1.15
N PHE A 532 27.22 -6.16 2.25
CA PHE A 532 28.02 -7.32 2.61
C PHE A 532 27.43 -8.56 1.96
N HIS A 533 28.28 -9.48 1.53
CA HIS A 533 27.87 -10.78 1.03
C HIS A 533 28.80 -11.89 1.49
N GLY A 534 28.26 -13.08 1.69
CA GLY A 534 29.01 -14.27 2.06
C GLY A 534 28.16 -15.52 1.91
N ARG A 535 28.80 -16.70 1.89
CA ARG A 535 28.09 -17.98 1.75
C ARG A 535 27.80 -18.60 3.11
N LEU A 536 26.59 -19.11 3.29
CA LEU A 536 26.19 -19.86 4.48
C LEU A 536 25.31 -21.05 4.09
N SER A 537 25.20 -22.05 4.98
CA SER A 537 24.38 -23.25 4.72
C SER A 537 22.93 -22.86 4.50
N GLY A 538 22.23 -23.46 3.53
CA GLY A 538 20.82 -23.12 3.27
C GLY A 538 19.94 -23.19 4.52
N ARG A 539 20.16 -24.19 5.38
CA ARG A 539 19.41 -24.33 6.66
C ARG A 539 19.55 -23.15 7.62
N ASP A 540 20.62 -22.36 7.54
CA ASP A 540 20.92 -21.25 8.46
C ASP A 540 20.36 -19.90 7.98
N ALA A 541 19.82 -19.84 6.76
CA ALA A 541 19.31 -18.60 6.16
C ALA A 541 18.27 -17.90 7.04
N HIS A 542 17.30 -18.66 7.57
CA HIS A 542 16.27 -18.15 8.47
C HIS A 542 16.85 -17.57 9.76
N ILE A 543 17.78 -18.28 10.42
CA ILE A 543 18.41 -17.81 11.67
C ILE A 543 19.21 -16.53 11.40
N ALA A 544 19.97 -16.49 10.30
CA ALA A 544 20.68 -15.29 9.88
C ALA A 544 19.69 -14.12 9.68
N HIS A 545 18.57 -14.37 9.00
CA HIS A 545 17.52 -13.37 8.79
C HIS A 545 16.93 -12.85 10.11
N ALA A 546 16.56 -13.75 11.02
CA ALA A 546 15.99 -13.37 12.32
C ALA A 546 16.94 -12.53 13.17
N ASN A 547 18.24 -12.85 13.17
CA ASN A 547 19.22 -12.16 14.00
C ASN A 547 19.69 -10.84 13.39
N LEU A 548 19.98 -10.82 12.09
CA LEU A 548 20.46 -9.62 11.38
C LEU A 548 19.37 -8.55 11.28
N SER A 549 18.12 -8.93 11.02
CA SER A 549 16.99 -7.97 10.90
C SER A 549 16.69 -7.17 12.16
N ILE A 550 17.11 -7.66 13.34
CA ILE A 550 16.96 -6.97 14.63
C ILE A 550 18.31 -6.51 15.21
N ALA A 551 19.40 -6.63 14.45
CA ALA A 551 20.77 -6.33 14.87
C ALA A 551 21.17 -7.05 16.18
N ASN A 552 20.76 -8.31 16.36
CA ASN A 552 21.15 -9.14 17.50
C ASN A 552 22.57 -9.72 17.35
N MET A 553 23.00 -10.00 16.12
CA MET A 553 24.33 -10.52 15.77
C MET A 553 24.88 -9.79 14.55
N GLY A 554 26.20 -9.74 14.40
CA GLY A 554 26.88 -9.20 13.23
C GLY A 554 26.84 -10.15 12.02
N PHE A 555 27.00 -9.61 10.82
CA PHE A 555 27.04 -10.41 9.57
C PHE A 555 28.24 -11.38 9.56
N ASP A 556 29.36 -10.96 10.15
CA ASP A 556 30.59 -11.73 10.32
C ASP A 556 30.46 -12.94 11.26
N GLU A 557 29.40 -13.00 12.08
CA GLU A 557 29.11 -14.16 12.92
C GLU A 557 28.51 -15.33 12.12
N PHE A 558 27.98 -15.08 10.92
CA PHE A 558 27.36 -16.10 10.08
C PHE A 558 28.25 -16.55 8.93
N THR A 559 29.09 -15.67 8.39
CA THR A 559 29.92 -15.94 7.21
C THR A 559 31.07 -14.95 7.10
N GLU A 560 32.09 -15.26 6.30
CA GLU A 560 33.17 -14.32 5.99
C GLU A 560 32.64 -13.17 5.12
N PRO A 561 32.64 -11.91 5.63
CA PRO A 561 32.03 -10.79 4.93
C PRO A 561 32.91 -10.34 3.76
N ASN A 562 32.37 -10.37 2.56
CA ASN A 562 32.89 -9.65 1.41
C ASN A 562 32.06 -8.40 1.18
N GLN A 563 32.67 -7.32 0.72
CA GLN A 563 32.00 -6.04 0.53
C GLN A 563 31.88 -5.71 -0.95
N PHE A 564 30.67 -5.41 -1.40
CA PHE A 564 30.42 -4.80 -2.70
C PHE A 564 30.15 -3.31 -2.50
N PRO A 565 31.06 -2.41 -2.92
CA PRO A 565 30.87 -0.99 -2.75
C PRO A 565 29.78 -0.49 -3.71
N ARG A 566 28.94 0.41 -3.22
CA ARG A 566 27.89 1.02 -4.02
C ARG A 566 28.51 1.80 -5.20
N PRO A 567 28.00 1.61 -6.42
CA PRO A 567 28.36 2.44 -7.56
C PRO A 567 28.13 3.94 -7.28
N GLY A 568 29.18 4.76 -7.44
CA GLY A 568 29.14 6.20 -7.22
C GLY A 568 29.23 6.65 -5.75
N TRP A 569 29.48 5.73 -4.81
CA TRP A 569 29.81 6.10 -3.43
C TRP A 569 31.18 6.80 -3.38
N PRO A 570 31.36 7.88 -2.59
CA PRO A 570 32.60 8.65 -2.61
C PRO A 570 33.87 7.84 -2.30
N GLY A 571 33.77 6.73 -1.58
CA GLY A 571 34.88 5.82 -1.25
C GLY A 571 35.00 5.58 0.26
N HIS A 572 35.67 4.50 0.66
CA HIS A 572 36.01 4.23 2.07
C HIS A 572 37.12 5.17 2.56
N GLY A 573 37.00 5.72 3.77
CA GLY A 573 37.98 6.59 4.42
C GLY A 573 37.78 8.10 4.17
N ILE A 574 36.70 8.52 3.51
CA ILE A 574 36.43 9.93 3.19
C ILE A 574 35.61 10.64 4.26
N LEU A 575 34.89 9.88 5.08
CA LEU A 575 34.19 10.39 6.24
C LEU A 575 35.10 10.15 7.45
N GLU A 576 35.41 11.21 8.22
CA GLU A 576 36.40 11.20 9.33
C GLU A 576 36.12 10.17 10.46
N ASP A 577 35.04 9.38 10.37
CA ASP A 577 34.64 8.33 11.33
C ASP A 577 34.72 6.90 10.74
N ASP A 578 35.54 6.64 9.71
CA ASP A 578 35.79 5.27 9.19
C ASP A 578 36.85 4.48 10.02
N GLU A 579 37.14 4.89 11.27
CA GLU A 579 37.95 4.12 12.25
C GLU A 579 37.09 3.44 13.33
#